data_AF-A0A3D6DFG0-F1
#
_entry.id   AF-A0A3D6DFG0-F1
#
_cell.length_a   1.000
_cell.length_b   1.000
_cell.length_c   1.000
_cell.angle_alpha   90.00
_cell.angle_beta   90.00
_cell.angle_gamma   90.00
#
_symmetry.space_group_name_H-M   'P 1'
#
loop_
_entity.id
_entity.type
_entity.pdbx_description
1 polymer ?
#
loop_
_entity_poly.entity_id
_entity_poly.type
_entity_poly.pdbx_seq_one_letter_code
_entity_poly.pdbx_strand_id
1 'polypeptide(L)'
;MRNLFFPCAIALFWAACATPAPSDSMKAYDYPDTRTEEVTDTYFGTAVSDPYRWLEDDRSEETGAWVEAQNAVTRGHLDAIPFRNAIRDRYEQIFNYEKVGAPRKIGDRYYISKNDGLQNQSVWYVREGLQGEDKVFLDPNTLSEDGTVTASL
;
A
#
# COMPACT_ATOMS: atom_id res chain seq x y z
N MET A 1 -17.26 -73.92 32.87
CA MET A 1 -18.42 -73.09 33.23
C MET A 1 -17.98 -71.63 33.21
N ARG A 2 -18.22 -70.96 32.09
CA ARG A 2 -17.77 -69.60 31.78
C ARG A 2 -18.86 -69.01 30.89
N ASN A 3 -19.76 -68.22 31.45
CA ASN A 3 -20.92 -67.71 30.72
C ASN A 3 -20.56 -66.36 30.09
N LEU A 4 -20.36 -66.42 28.78
CA LEU A 4 -20.43 -65.34 27.81
C LEU A 4 -21.83 -64.69 27.89
N PHE A 5 -21.88 -63.37 28.03
CA PHE A 5 -23.00 -62.57 27.56
C PHE A 5 -22.45 -61.29 26.91
N PHE A 6 -22.53 -61.26 25.59
CA PHE A 6 -22.36 -60.08 24.75
C PHE A 6 -23.74 -59.41 24.63
N PRO A 7 -23.83 -58.08 24.79
CA PRO A 7 -24.70 -57.35 23.90
C PRO A 7 -23.99 -56.19 23.23
N CYS A 8 -24.18 -56.18 21.92
CA CYS A 8 -23.94 -55.12 20.96
C CYS A 8 -24.58 -53.79 21.44
N ALA A 9 -23.81 -52.70 21.43
CA ALA A 9 -24.35 -51.35 21.51
C ALA A 9 -23.53 -50.40 20.62
N ILE A 10 -23.94 -50.35 19.36
CA ILE A 10 -24.12 -49.15 18.52
C ILE A 10 -23.04 -48.07 18.68
N ALA A 11 -22.16 -48.01 17.68
CA ALA A 11 -21.33 -46.85 17.39
C ALA A 11 -22.22 -45.64 17.07
N LEU A 12 -22.35 -44.70 18.00
CA LEU A 12 -22.88 -43.37 17.71
C LEU A 12 -21.74 -42.50 17.18
N PHE A 13 -21.74 -42.31 15.86
CA PHE A 13 -21.04 -41.22 15.18
C PHE A 13 -21.52 -39.90 15.80
N TRP A 14 -20.74 -39.33 16.73
CA TRP A 14 -21.03 -37.99 17.21
C TRP A 14 -20.48 -36.99 16.19
N ALA A 15 -21.42 -36.37 15.50
CA ALA A 15 -21.20 -35.37 14.48
C ALA A 15 -20.18 -34.33 14.92
N ALA A 16 -19.08 -34.24 14.19
CA ALA A 16 -18.26 -33.04 14.13
C ALA A 16 -19.07 -31.96 13.40
N CYS A 17 -20.08 -31.40 14.07
CA CYS A 17 -20.53 -30.06 13.76
C CYS A 17 -19.39 -29.13 14.19
N ALA A 18 -18.45 -28.87 13.27
CA ALA A 18 -17.63 -27.69 13.36
C ALA A 18 -18.60 -26.50 13.42
N THR A 19 -18.77 -25.94 14.61
CA THR A 19 -19.35 -24.61 14.76
C THR A 19 -18.58 -23.70 13.80
N PRO A 20 -19.22 -23.05 12.81
CA PRO A 20 -18.55 -21.97 12.11
C PRO A 20 -18.06 -21.01 13.20
N ALA A 21 -16.77 -20.68 13.18
CA ALA A 21 -16.23 -19.63 14.02
C ALA A 21 -17.16 -18.41 13.89
N PRO A 22 -17.44 -17.67 14.98
CA PRO A 22 -18.24 -16.46 14.88
C PRO A 22 -17.64 -15.63 13.74
N SER A 23 -18.46 -15.39 12.71
CA SER A 23 -18.16 -14.41 11.68
C SER A 23 -17.84 -13.15 12.44
N ASP A 24 -16.56 -12.72 12.39
CA ASP A 24 -16.12 -11.46 12.97
C ASP A 24 -17.08 -10.41 12.44
N SER A 25 -17.98 -9.94 13.31
CA SER A 25 -18.95 -8.92 12.94
C SER A 25 -18.13 -7.77 12.42
N MET A 26 -18.28 -7.40 11.14
CA MET A 26 -17.55 -6.27 10.58
C MET A 26 -17.64 -5.13 11.59
N LYS A 27 -16.51 -4.76 12.18
CA LYS A 27 -16.48 -3.64 13.12
C LYS A 27 -17.13 -2.47 12.40
N ALA A 28 -18.22 -1.96 12.96
CA ALA A 28 -18.79 -0.71 12.50
C ALA A 28 -17.72 0.36 12.73
N TYR A 29 -17.23 0.96 11.65
CA TYR A 29 -16.36 2.13 11.74
C TYR A 29 -17.24 3.36 11.76
N ASP A 30 -16.93 4.26 12.68
CA ASP A 30 -17.49 5.61 12.67
C ASP A 30 -16.79 6.40 11.57
N TYR A 31 -17.35 6.31 10.36
CA TYR A 31 -16.81 7.06 9.22
C TYR A 31 -17.07 8.56 9.38
N PRO A 32 -16.18 9.43 8.86
CA PRO A 32 -16.41 10.86 8.84
C PRO A 32 -17.71 11.19 8.09
N ASP A 33 -18.49 12.12 8.66
CA ASP A 33 -19.66 12.64 7.96
C ASP A 33 -19.24 13.25 6.63
N THR A 34 -19.97 12.92 5.58
CA THR A 34 -19.68 13.34 4.21
C THR A 34 -20.95 13.91 3.63
N ARG A 35 -21.08 15.24 3.67
CA ARG A 35 -22.28 15.91 3.19
C ARG A 35 -22.53 15.58 1.73
N THR A 36 -23.80 15.55 1.39
CA THR A 36 -24.26 15.44 0.01
C THR A 36 -24.77 16.81 -0.45
N GLU A 37 -24.64 17.09 -1.74
CA GLU A 37 -25.24 18.26 -2.38
C GLU A 37 -26.00 17.85 -3.64
N GLU A 38 -27.01 18.63 -4.01
CA GLU A 38 -27.82 18.33 -5.19
C GLU A 38 -27.14 18.88 -6.45
N VAL A 39 -26.11 18.19 -6.92
CA VAL A 39 -25.42 18.47 -8.18
C VAL A 39 -25.77 17.37 -9.19
N THR A 40 -26.07 17.76 -10.44
CA THR A 40 -26.44 16.84 -11.52
C THR A 40 -25.95 17.38 -12.85
N ASP A 41 -25.23 16.54 -13.59
CA ASP A 41 -24.84 16.80 -14.97
C ASP A 41 -25.77 16.10 -15.95
N THR A 42 -25.83 16.57 -17.20
CA THR A 42 -26.61 15.92 -18.26
C THR A 42 -25.71 15.49 -19.40
N TYR A 43 -25.64 14.19 -19.66
CA TYR A 43 -24.86 13.59 -20.73
C TYR A 43 -25.81 12.99 -21.78
N PHE A 44 -25.81 13.54 -23.00
CA PHE A 44 -26.65 13.07 -24.11
C PHE A 44 -28.14 12.95 -23.75
N GLY A 45 -28.65 13.88 -22.93
CA GLY A 45 -30.03 13.89 -22.45
C GLY A 45 -30.29 13.02 -21.21
N THR A 46 -29.29 12.31 -20.69
CA THR A 46 -29.38 11.54 -19.43
C THR A 46 -28.84 12.36 -18.27
N ALA A 47 -29.66 12.58 -17.23
CA ALA A 47 -29.24 13.21 -15.99
C ALA A 47 -28.43 12.24 -15.09
N VAL A 48 -27.31 12.70 -14.53
CA VAL A 48 -26.41 11.94 -13.65
C VAL A 48 -26.11 12.79 -12.42
N SER A 49 -26.54 12.33 -11.24
CA SER A 49 -26.29 13.00 -9.96
C SER A 49 -24.87 12.75 -9.47
N ASP A 50 -24.23 13.79 -8.97
CA ASP A 50 -22.90 13.75 -8.36
C ASP A 50 -22.90 14.45 -6.99
N PRO A 51 -23.36 13.75 -5.94
CA PRO A 51 -23.62 14.37 -4.65
C PRO A 51 -22.36 14.78 -3.88
N TYR A 52 -21.17 14.42 -4.37
CA TYR A 52 -19.89 14.70 -3.74
C TYR A 52 -19.00 15.59 -4.59
N ARG A 53 -19.58 16.32 -5.56
CA ARG A 53 -18.86 17.27 -6.43
C ARG A 53 -17.97 18.23 -5.63
N TRP A 54 -18.39 18.65 -4.44
CA TRP A 54 -17.59 19.49 -3.55
C TRP A 54 -16.19 18.93 -3.21
N LEU A 55 -16.01 17.60 -3.19
CA LEU A 55 -14.69 16.97 -2.98
C LEU A 55 -13.73 17.18 -4.16
N GLU A 56 -14.20 17.67 -5.31
CA GLU A 56 -13.34 18.00 -6.45
C GLU A 56 -12.54 19.30 -6.24
N ASP A 57 -12.94 20.17 -5.30
CA ASP A 57 -12.14 21.35 -4.93
C ASP A 57 -11.05 20.97 -3.94
N ASP A 58 -9.88 20.63 -4.48
CA ASP A 58 -8.66 20.21 -3.79
C ASP A 58 -8.00 21.31 -2.96
N ARG A 59 -8.45 22.57 -3.08
CA ARG A 59 -7.93 23.71 -2.31
C ARG A 59 -8.90 24.20 -1.24
N SER A 60 -10.09 23.62 -1.15
CA SER A 60 -11.05 24.00 -0.12
C SER A 60 -10.63 23.48 1.26
N GLU A 61 -10.89 24.29 2.29
CA GLU A 61 -10.67 23.86 3.68
C GLU A 61 -11.54 22.66 4.05
N GLU A 62 -12.74 22.58 3.46
CA GLU A 62 -13.69 21.49 3.70
C GLU A 62 -13.15 20.14 3.19
N THR A 63 -12.64 20.09 1.96
CA THR A 63 -12.02 18.87 1.40
C THR A 63 -10.76 18.50 2.19
N GLY A 64 -9.93 19.48 2.58
CA GLY A 64 -8.77 19.25 3.44
C GLY A 64 -9.14 18.58 4.77
N ALA A 65 -10.13 19.13 5.49
CA ALA A 65 -10.61 18.58 6.74
C ALA A 65 -11.22 17.18 6.57
N TRP A 66 -11.94 16.94 5.48
CA TRP A 66 -12.48 15.62 5.17
C TRP A 66 -11.37 14.59 4.93
N VAL A 67 -10.34 14.93 4.17
CA VAL A 67 -9.17 14.05 3.92
C VAL A 67 -8.45 13.70 5.23
N GLU A 68 -8.25 14.68 6.12
CA GLU A 68 -7.65 14.45 7.43
C GLU A 68 -8.49 13.49 8.28
N ALA A 69 -9.81 13.67 8.31
CA ALA A 69 -10.72 12.79 9.05
C ALA A 69 -10.71 11.35 8.52
N GLN A 70 -10.70 11.17 7.19
CA GLN A 70 -10.60 9.84 6.56
C GLN A 70 -9.26 9.17 6.86
N ASN A 71 -8.16 9.95 6.80
CA ASN A 71 -6.84 9.47 7.18
C ASN A 71 -6.80 9.05 8.66
N ALA A 72 -7.45 9.77 9.56
CA ALA A 72 -7.50 9.43 10.98
C ALA A 72 -8.17 8.07 11.23
N VAL A 73 -9.32 7.80 10.60
CA VAL A 73 -9.99 6.49 10.68
C VAL A 73 -9.09 5.38 10.12
N THR A 74 -8.50 5.62 8.95
CA THR A 74 -7.63 4.64 8.28
C THR A 74 -6.39 4.33 9.11
N ARG A 75 -5.70 5.36 9.61
CA ARG A 75 -4.52 5.21 10.47
C ARG A 75 -4.87 4.54 11.79
N GLY A 76 -5.98 4.92 12.42
CA GLY A 76 -6.47 4.27 13.63
C GLY A 76 -6.70 2.76 13.44
N HIS A 77 -7.24 2.36 12.29
CA HIS A 77 -7.40 0.95 11.96
C HIS A 77 -6.06 0.26 11.68
N LEU A 78 -5.27 0.78 10.74
CA LEU A 78 -4.03 0.13 10.29
C LEU A 78 -2.97 0.06 11.40
N ASP A 79 -2.84 1.10 12.21
CA ASP A 79 -1.83 1.15 13.28
C ASP A 79 -2.18 0.24 14.46
N ALA A 80 -3.45 -0.16 14.59
CA ALA A 80 -3.89 -1.14 15.59
C ALA A 80 -3.55 -2.59 15.22
N ILE A 81 -3.12 -2.86 13.98
CA ILE A 81 -2.78 -4.22 13.52
C ILE A 81 -1.45 -4.66 14.18
N PRO A 82 -1.46 -5.68 15.07
CA PRO A 82 -0.30 -5.99 15.93
C PRO A 82 0.99 -6.33 15.17
N PHE A 83 0.86 -6.89 13.97
CA PHE A 83 1.99 -7.33 13.15
C PHE A 83 2.39 -6.34 12.04
N ARG A 84 1.77 -5.15 11.96
CA ARG A 84 2.07 -4.16 10.90
C ARG A 84 3.55 -3.77 10.87
N ASN A 85 4.14 -3.47 12.04
CA ASN A 85 5.55 -3.09 12.11
C ASN A 85 6.48 -4.26 11.76
N ALA A 86 6.13 -5.49 12.14
CA ALA A 86 6.91 -6.68 11.76
C ALA A 86 6.94 -6.88 10.23
N ILE A 87 5.82 -6.61 9.55
CA ILE A 87 5.76 -6.64 8.08
C ILE A 87 6.62 -5.52 7.47
N ARG A 88 6.49 -4.28 7.98
CA ARG A 88 7.32 -3.14 7.53
C ARG A 88 8.80 -3.47 7.66
N ASP A 89 9.23 -3.95 8.83
CA ASP A 89 10.64 -4.24 9.12
C ASP A 89 11.16 -5.38 8.24
N ARG A 90 10.34 -6.42 8.03
CA ARG A 90 10.69 -7.50 7.12
C ARG A 90 10.81 -7.00 5.68
N TYR A 91 9.91 -6.12 5.25
CA TYR A 91 9.95 -5.52 3.92
C TYR A 91 11.21 -4.66 3.73
N GLU A 92 11.55 -3.81 4.71
CA GLU A 92 12.75 -2.98 4.66
C GLU A 92 14.01 -3.85 4.50
N GLN A 93 14.13 -4.93 5.27
CA GLN A 93 15.26 -5.86 5.17
C GLN A 93 15.41 -6.49 3.78
N ILE A 94 14.31 -6.91 3.14
CA ILE A 94 14.36 -7.51 1.80
C ILE A 94 14.53 -6.47 0.70
N PHE A 95 14.15 -5.22 0.96
CA PHE A 95 14.27 -4.11 0.01
C PHE A 95 15.66 -3.45 0.06
N ASN A 96 16.36 -3.54 1.19
CA ASN A 96 17.68 -2.97 1.41
C ASN A 96 18.80 -3.80 0.76
N TYR A 97 18.88 -3.73 -0.56
CA TYR A 97 19.96 -4.29 -1.37
C TYR A 97 20.33 -3.33 -2.50
N GLU A 98 21.57 -3.42 -2.98
CA GLU A 98 22.07 -2.60 -4.08
C GLU A 98 21.28 -2.87 -5.37
N LYS A 99 20.82 -1.80 -6.02
CA LYS A 99 20.08 -1.84 -7.29
C LYS A 99 20.87 -1.04 -8.31
N VAL A 100 21.16 -1.66 -9.46
CA VAL A 100 21.87 -1.01 -10.57
C VAL A 100 21.05 -1.16 -11.85
N GLY A 101 20.74 -0.03 -12.47
CA GLY A 101 20.03 0.02 -13.75
C GLY A 101 20.90 -0.36 -14.94
N ALA A 102 20.26 -0.67 -16.06
CA ALA A 102 20.97 -0.92 -17.31
C ALA A 102 21.70 0.37 -17.78
N PRO A 103 22.99 0.30 -18.14
CA PRO A 103 23.70 1.47 -18.65
C PRO A 103 23.10 1.99 -19.96
N ARG A 104 22.84 3.30 -20.02
CA ARG A 104 22.39 4.00 -21.24
C ARG A 104 23.55 4.74 -21.88
N LYS A 105 23.93 4.38 -23.11
CA LYS A 105 24.99 5.07 -23.86
C LYS A 105 24.42 6.34 -24.53
N ILE A 106 25.06 7.48 -24.29
CA ILE A 106 24.77 8.77 -24.95
C ILE A 106 26.12 9.39 -25.33
N GLY A 107 26.40 9.46 -26.64
CA GLY A 107 27.75 9.82 -27.12
C GLY A 107 28.79 8.81 -26.61
N ASP A 108 29.89 9.33 -26.03
CA ASP A 108 30.97 8.52 -25.45
C ASP A 108 30.77 8.22 -23.95
N ARG A 109 29.61 8.57 -23.40
CA ARG A 109 29.28 8.42 -21.98
C ARG A 109 28.21 7.37 -21.75
N TYR A 110 28.25 6.76 -20.58
CA TYR A 110 27.23 5.84 -20.08
C TYR A 110 26.58 6.46 -18.84
N TYR A 111 25.26 6.44 -18.82
CA TYR A 111 24.44 6.89 -17.69
C TYR A 111 23.84 5.68 -17.00
N ILE A 112 24.01 5.59 -15.69
CA ILE A 112 23.66 4.42 -14.89
C ILE A 112 22.93 4.91 -13.64
N SER A 113 21.72 4.42 -13.40
CA SER A 113 21.04 4.63 -12.13
C SER A 113 21.53 3.61 -11.09
N LYS A 114 21.77 4.06 -9.86
CA LYS A 114 22.11 3.19 -8.73
C LYS A 114 21.33 3.58 -7.50
N ASN A 115 21.05 2.61 -6.64
CA ASN A 115 20.46 2.82 -5.32
C ASN A 115 21.14 1.87 -4.34
N ASP A 116 21.65 2.39 -3.23
CA ASP A 116 22.40 1.60 -2.24
C ASP A 116 21.53 0.65 -1.40
N GLY A 117 20.20 0.78 -1.50
CA GLY A 117 19.26 -0.02 -0.73
C GLY A 117 17.97 0.73 -0.44
N LEU A 118 18.09 1.79 0.35
CA LEU A 118 16.95 2.50 0.96
C LEU A 118 16.89 3.98 0.62
N GLN A 119 17.73 4.48 -0.29
CA GLN A 119 17.57 5.84 -0.82
C GLN A 119 16.18 6.01 -1.42
N ASN A 120 15.53 7.15 -1.12
CA ASN A 120 14.20 7.48 -1.62
C ASN A 120 14.16 7.47 -3.16
N GLN A 121 15.20 8.02 -3.79
CA GLN A 121 15.38 8.06 -5.24
C GLN A 121 16.72 7.44 -5.64
N SER A 122 16.76 6.76 -6.78
CA SER A 122 18.03 6.34 -7.38
C SER A 122 18.89 7.53 -7.79
N VAL A 123 20.19 7.42 -7.58
CA VAL A 123 21.19 8.41 -8.00
C VAL A 123 21.66 8.08 -9.41
N TRP A 124 21.78 9.10 -10.25
CA TRP A 124 22.30 8.98 -11.60
C TRP A 124 23.80 9.21 -11.62
N TYR A 125 24.52 8.25 -12.18
CA TYR A 125 25.95 8.30 -12.42
C TYR A 125 26.24 8.45 -13.91
N VAL A 126 27.39 9.06 -14.20
CA VAL A 126 27.98 9.13 -15.53
C VAL A 126 29.35 8.46 -15.53
N ARG A 127 29.63 7.69 -16.57
CA ARG A 127 30.90 7.01 -16.82
C ARG A 127 31.41 7.37 -18.22
N GLU A 128 32.70 7.67 -18.33
CA GLU A 128 33.35 7.86 -19.62
C GLU A 128 33.90 6.52 -20.14
N GLY A 129 33.41 6.05 -21.29
CA GLY A 129 33.74 4.72 -21.80
C GLY A 129 33.28 3.55 -20.90
N LEU A 130 33.66 2.32 -21.25
CA LEU A 130 33.25 1.12 -20.49
C LEU A 130 34.06 0.90 -19.21
N GLN A 131 35.33 1.35 -19.22
CA GLN A 131 36.31 1.13 -18.15
C GLN A 131 36.54 2.37 -17.28
N GLY A 132 35.78 3.45 -17.50
CA GLY A 132 35.85 4.65 -16.68
C GLY A 132 35.25 4.44 -15.28
N GLU A 133 35.51 5.39 -14.40
CA GLU A 133 34.90 5.48 -13.07
C GLU A 133 33.50 6.08 -13.16
N ASP A 134 32.58 5.59 -12.31
CA ASP A 134 31.25 6.19 -12.15
C ASP A 134 31.34 7.44 -11.28
N LYS A 135 30.92 8.58 -11.82
CA LYS A 135 30.81 9.84 -11.10
C LYS A 135 29.35 10.23 -10.95
N VAL A 136 28.96 10.77 -9.80
CA VAL A 136 27.60 11.29 -9.60
C VAL A 136 27.34 12.38 -10.62
N PHE A 137 26.26 12.21 -11.39
CA PHE A 137 25.78 13.19 -12.36
C PHE A 137 24.61 14.00 -11.77
N LEU A 138 23.65 13.31 -11.15
CA LEU A 138 22.49 13.92 -10.50
C LEU A 138 22.02 13.04 -9.33
N ASP A 139 21.89 13.65 -8.16
CA ASP A 139 21.30 13.02 -6.98
C ASP A 139 19.95 13.69 -6.64
N PRO A 140 18.81 13.08 -6.98
CA PRO A 140 17.49 13.65 -6.67
C PRO A 140 17.23 13.77 -5.17
N ASN A 141 17.90 12.98 -4.33
CA ASN A 141 17.72 13.03 -2.87
C ASN A 141 18.23 14.35 -2.27
N THR A 142 19.03 15.13 -3.01
CA THR A 142 19.48 16.47 -2.60
C THR A 142 18.48 17.58 -2.95
N LEU A 143 17.41 17.26 -3.69
CA LEU A 143 16.43 18.23 -4.18
C LEU A 143 15.19 18.35 -3.27
N SER A 144 14.97 17.40 -2.37
CA SER A 144 13.92 17.45 -1.34
C SER A 144 14.34 16.71 -0.08
N GLU A 145 14.04 17.30 1.09
CA GLU A 145 14.31 16.68 2.40
C GLU A 145 13.54 15.37 2.60
N ASP A 146 12.33 15.28 2.05
CA ASP A 146 11.46 14.10 2.14
C ASP A 146 11.63 13.11 0.97
N GLY A 147 12.49 13.43 -0.01
CA GLY A 147 12.75 12.60 -1.19
C GLY A 147 11.59 12.45 -2.17
N THR A 148 10.60 13.36 -2.15
CA THR A 148 9.44 13.32 -3.07
C THR A 148 9.74 13.89 -4.47
N VAL A 149 10.86 14.60 -4.65
CA VAL A 149 11.32 15.07 -5.96
C VAL A 149 12.05 13.96 -6.69
N THR A 150 11.57 13.61 -7.89
CA THR A 150 12.14 12.56 -8.74
C THR A 150 12.85 13.16 -9.95
N ALA A 151 13.88 12.48 -10.48
CA ALA A 151 14.48 12.82 -11.77
C ALA A 151 14.90 11.56 -12.53
N SER A 152 14.67 11.55 -13.84
CA SER A 152 14.94 10.42 -14.73
C SER A 152 15.63 10.89 -16.03
N LEU A 153 16.38 9.98 -16.66
CA LEU A 153 17.18 10.22 -17.86
C LEU A 153 16.76 9.35 -19.03
#